data_AF-A0A3M6QZ65-F1
#
_entry.id   AF-A0A3M6QZ65-F1
#
_cell.length_a   1.000
_cell.length_b   1.000
_cell.length_c   1.000
_cell.angle_alpha   90.00
_cell.angle_beta   90.00
_cell.angle_gamma   90.00
#
_symmetry.space_group_name_H-M   'P 1'
#
loop_
_entity.id
_entity.type
_entity.pdbx_description
1 polymer ?
#
loop_
_entity_poly.entity_id
_entity_poly.type
_entity_poly.pdbx_seq_one_letter_code
_entity_poly.pdbx_strand_id
1 'polypeptide(L)'
;MPKNPIVSDLPELSEEQRRLFHMAFNEWMQICTEDDYRKLTVDLREQVAPGQICSVVSLIQACFARQELLADVPASLVQLLQARNWLRPSACGSSATGSAPIH
;
A
#
# COMPACT_ATOMS: atom_id res chain seq x y z
N MET A 1 5.03 25.36 4.64
CA MET A 1 5.70 24.14 4.11
C MET A 1 4.70 23.43 3.21
N PRO A 2 5.04 23.11 1.94
CA PRO A 2 4.10 22.42 1.08
C PRO A 2 3.81 21.04 1.68
N LYS A 3 2.54 20.80 1.97
CA LYS A 3 2.02 19.50 2.36
C LYS A 3 2.20 18.61 1.13
N ASN A 4 3.09 17.61 1.20
CA ASN A 4 3.26 16.68 0.08
C ASN A 4 1.90 15.99 -0.15
N PRO A 5 1.25 16.19 -1.31
CA PRO A 5 -0.11 15.68 -1.54
C PRO A 5 -0.16 14.15 -1.62
N ILE A 6 1.01 13.52 -1.75
CA ILE A 6 1.23 12.10 -2.02
C ILE A 6 0.58 11.16 -1.01
N VAL A 7 0.70 11.45 0.29
CA VAL A 7 0.12 10.61 1.34
C VAL A 7 -1.32 11.01 1.65
N SER A 8 -1.73 12.21 1.21
CA SER A 8 -3.02 12.80 1.57
C SER A 8 -4.19 12.29 0.72
N ASP A 9 -3.92 11.56 -0.38
CA ASP A 9 -4.93 11.05 -1.32
C ASP A 9 -5.10 9.51 -1.26
N LEU A 10 -4.44 8.85 -0.30
CA LEU A 10 -4.57 7.40 -0.14
C LEU A 10 -5.92 7.05 0.49
N PRO A 11 -6.61 6.00 0.01
CA PRO A 11 -7.87 5.58 0.59
C PRO A 11 -7.68 5.18 2.05
N GLU A 12 -8.57 5.65 2.92
CA GLU A 12 -8.58 5.19 4.31
C GLU A 12 -8.90 3.70 4.37
N LEU A 13 -8.01 2.94 5.03
CA LEU A 13 -8.23 1.53 5.31
C LEU A 13 -9.20 1.34 6.47
N SER A 14 -10.05 0.32 6.37
CA SER A 14 -10.83 -0.15 7.52
C SER A 14 -9.92 -0.67 8.64
N GLU A 15 -10.44 -0.71 9.86
CA GLU A 15 -9.69 -1.25 11.01
C GLU A 15 -9.24 -2.70 10.77
N GLU A 16 -10.08 -3.52 10.14
CA GLU A 16 -9.72 -4.90 9.80
C GLU A 16 -8.60 -4.94 8.75
N GLN A 17 -8.62 -4.08 7.73
CA GLN A 17 -7.53 -4.00 6.76
C GLN A 17 -6.21 -3.54 7.42
N ARG A 18 -6.27 -2.58 8.35
CA ARG A 18 -5.10 -2.18 9.14
C ARG A 18 -4.60 -3.33 10.01
N ARG A 19 -5.49 -4.09 10.64
CA ARG A 19 -5.14 -5.26 11.46
C ARG A 19 -4.47 -6.36 10.64
N LEU A 20 -5.05 -6.71 9.49
CA LEU A 20 -4.49 -7.72 8.57
C LEU A 20 -3.12 -7.29 8.04
N PHE A 21 -2.93 -6.00 7.73
CA PHE A 21 -1.63 -5.45 7.39
C PHE A 21 -0.61 -5.68 8.50
N HIS A 22 -0.92 -5.24 9.72
CA HIS A 22 0.02 -5.32 10.83
C HIS A 22 0.39 -6.78 11.15
N MET A 23 -0.56 -7.70 11.04
CA MET A 23 -0.29 -9.13 11.18
C MET A 23 0.68 -9.64 10.09
N ALA A 24 0.43 -9.29 8.83
CA ALA A 24 1.30 -9.67 7.71
C ALA A 24 2.71 -9.07 7.84
N PHE A 25 2.77 -7.79 8.19
CA PHE A 25 4.00 -7.05 8.35
C PHE A 25 4.83 -7.59 9.52
N ASN A 26 4.19 -7.90 10.65
CA ASN A 26 4.89 -8.50 11.79
C ASN A 26 5.45 -9.89 11.45
N GLU A 27 4.71 -10.71 10.70
CA GLU A 27 5.22 -12.00 10.21
C GLU A 27 6.40 -11.80 9.26
N TRP A 28 6.28 -10.85 8.33
CA TRP A 28 7.37 -10.51 7.42
C TRP A 28 8.62 -10.04 8.16
N MET A 29 8.47 -9.22 9.21
CA MET A 29 9.56 -8.76 10.06
C MET A 29 10.31 -9.90 10.76
N GLN A 30 9.69 -11.07 10.95
CA GLN A 30 10.37 -12.25 11.54
C GLN A 30 11.24 -12.99 10.51
N ILE A 31 11.01 -12.78 9.21
CA ILE A 31 11.66 -13.55 8.14
C ILE A 31 12.46 -12.69 7.16
N CYS A 32 12.31 -11.36 7.20
CA CYS A 32 13.00 -10.46 6.28
C CYS A 32 14.48 -10.33 6.61
N THR A 33 15.30 -10.04 5.60
CA THR A 33 16.70 -9.70 5.82
C THR A 33 16.86 -8.25 6.29
N GLU A 34 18.01 -7.91 6.86
CA GLU A 34 18.33 -6.51 7.17
C GLU A 34 18.32 -5.62 5.92
N ASP A 35 18.70 -6.17 4.77
CA ASP A 35 18.70 -5.45 3.50
C ASP A 35 17.28 -5.15 3.03
N ASP A 36 16.37 -6.12 3.12
CA ASP A 36 14.94 -5.93 2.84
C ASP A 36 14.33 -4.86 3.75
N TYR A 37 14.66 -4.90 5.04
CA TYR A 37 14.20 -3.91 6.01
C TYR A 37 14.74 -2.52 5.70
N ARG A 38 16.02 -2.39 5.35
CA ARG A 38 16.64 -1.12 4.97
C ARG A 38 16.00 -0.55 3.70
N LYS A 39 15.82 -1.39 2.67
CA LYS A 39 15.19 -0.99 1.40
C LYS A 39 13.80 -0.40 1.63
N LEU A 40 13.03 -1.02 2.52
CA LEU A 40 11.70 -0.52 2.85
C LEU A 40 11.73 0.77 3.69
N THR A 41 12.53 0.80 4.76
CA THR A 41 12.44 1.86 5.78
C THR A 41 13.24 3.11 5.45
N VAL A 42 14.28 2.99 4.63
CA VAL A 42 15.16 4.09 4.23
C VAL A 42 14.88 4.49 2.79
N ASP A 43 15.10 3.59 1.84
CA ASP A 43 15.11 3.94 0.42
C ASP A 43 13.70 4.28 -0.08
N LEU A 44 12.73 3.38 0.14
CA LEU A 44 11.35 3.58 -0.29
C LEU A 44 10.68 4.73 0.44
N ARG A 45 10.99 4.91 1.72
CA ARG A 45 10.42 5.99 2.51
C ARG A 45 10.88 7.35 2.00
N GLU A 46 12.16 7.51 1.66
CA GLU A 46 12.67 8.77 1.11
C GLU A 46 12.06 9.06 -0.27
N GLN A 47 11.77 8.04 -1.07
CA GLN A 47 11.07 8.19 -2.36
C GLN A 47 9.60 8.61 -2.20
N VAL A 48 8.90 8.06 -1.20
CA VAL A 48 7.47 8.32 -0.99
C VAL A 48 7.23 9.63 -0.22
N ALA A 49 8.03 9.87 0.80
CA ALA A 49 7.83 10.94 1.78
C ALA A 49 9.19 11.53 2.20
N PRO A 50 9.91 12.21 1.28
CA PRO A 50 11.24 12.74 1.54
C PRO A 50 11.23 13.71 2.72
N GLY A 51 12.13 13.47 3.68
CA GLY A 51 12.23 14.28 4.90
C GLY A 51 11.02 14.23 5.83
N GLN A 52 10.10 13.26 5.66
CA GLN A 52 8.91 13.10 6.48
C GLN A 52 8.81 11.75 7.18
N ILE A 53 8.02 11.72 8.25
CA ILE A 53 7.62 10.47 8.91
C ILE A 53 6.22 10.10 8.40
N CYS A 54 6.12 8.96 7.72
CA CYS A 54 4.85 8.35 7.34
C CYS A 54 4.71 7.00 8.04
N SER A 55 3.46 6.57 8.26
CA SER A 55 3.21 5.21 8.74
C SER A 55 3.65 4.20 7.69
N VAL A 56 4.06 3.01 8.12
CA VAL A 56 4.41 1.92 7.20
C VAL A 56 3.19 1.49 6.34
N VAL A 57 1.97 1.64 6.87
CA VAL A 57 0.73 1.39 6.13
C VAL A 57 0.63 2.37 4.95
N SER A 58 0.80 3.67 5.22
CA SER A 58 0.76 4.72 4.20
C SER A 58 1.88 4.56 3.18
N LEU A 59 3.07 4.15 3.62
CA LEU A 59 4.21 3.87 2.74
C LEU A 59 3.86 2.77 1.74
N ILE A 60 3.40 1.62 2.24
CA ILE A 60 3.06 0.49 1.36
C ILE A 60 1.86 0.83 0.47
N GLN A 61 0.83 1.51 0.98
CA GLN A 61 -0.30 1.96 0.15
C GLN A 61 0.17 2.86 -1.01
N ALA A 62 1.10 3.80 -0.75
CA ALA A 62 1.69 4.62 -1.80
C ALA A 62 2.47 3.79 -2.83
N CYS A 63 3.20 2.75 -2.39
CA CYS A 63 3.88 1.83 -3.30
C CYS A 63 2.89 1.03 -4.15
N PHE A 64 1.78 0.56 -3.58
CA PHE A 64 0.75 -0.16 -4.35
C PHE A 64 0.00 0.75 -5.33
N ALA A 65 -0.12 2.05 -5.02
CA ALA A 65 -0.70 3.04 -5.93
C ALA A 65 0.25 3.43 -7.08
N ARG A 66 1.55 3.15 -6.97
CA ARG A 66 2.59 3.55 -7.94
C ARG A 66 3.41 2.37 -8.38
N GLN A 67 3.16 1.90 -9.60
CA GLN A 67 3.80 0.71 -10.15
C GLN A 67 5.34 0.79 -10.17
N GLU A 68 5.89 2.01 -10.35
CA GLU A 68 7.34 2.27 -10.30
C GLU A 68 7.96 1.95 -8.93
N LEU A 69 7.25 2.26 -7.82
CA LEU A 69 7.71 2.00 -6.46
C LEU A 69 7.43 0.57 -6.02
N LEU A 70 6.39 -0.05 -6.58
CA LEU A 70 6.04 -1.43 -6.28
C LEU A 70 7.18 -2.40 -6.65
N ALA A 71 7.90 -2.11 -7.74
CA ALA A 71 9.08 -2.89 -8.15
C ALA A 71 10.20 -2.89 -7.09
N ASP A 72 10.23 -1.87 -6.23
CA ASP A 72 11.21 -1.74 -5.17
C ASP A 72 10.76 -2.31 -3.82
N VAL A 73 9.48 -2.67 -3.68
CA VAL A 73 8.99 -3.33 -2.47
C VAL A 73 9.55 -4.77 -2.42
N PRO A 74 10.06 -5.23 -1.26
CA PRO A 74 10.50 -6.61 -1.10
C PRO A 74 9.44 -7.61 -1.54
N ALA A 75 9.80 -8.49 -2.47
CA ALA A 75 8.86 -9.44 -3.07
C ALA A 75 8.19 -10.35 -2.03
N SER A 76 8.93 -10.71 -0.98
CA SER A 76 8.41 -11.49 0.16
C SER A 76 7.28 -10.77 0.90
N LEU A 77 7.36 -9.45 1.06
CA LEU A 77 6.30 -8.65 1.66
C LEU A 77 5.09 -8.57 0.74
N VAL A 78 5.31 -8.33 -0.56
CA VAL A 78 4.23 -8.28 -1.56
C VAL A 78 3.45 -9.60 -1.59
N GLN A 79 4.14 -10.73 -1.62
CA GLN A 79 3.53 -12.06 -1.60
C GLN A 79 2.69 -12.30 -0.34
N LEU A 80 3.19 -11.92 0.84
CA LEU A 80 2.44 -12.06 2.10
C LEU A 80 1.19 -11.20 2.13
N LEU A 81 1.27 -9.96 1.63
CA LEU A 81 0.13 -9.04 1.56
C LEU A 81 -0.93 -9.51 0.55
N GLN A 82 -0.49 -10.08 -0.58
CA GLN A 82 -1.37 -10.69 -1.57
C GLN A 82 -2.06 -11.96 -1.03
N ALA A 83 -1.31 -12.85 -0.38
CA ALA A 83 -1.85 -14.07 0.23
C ALA A 83 -2.90 -13.76 1.31
N ARG A 84 -2.74 -12.62 2.01
CA ARG A 84 -3.70 -12.12 3.00
C ARG A 84 -4.78 -11.22 2.43
N ASN A 85 -4.80 -11.03 1.11
CA ASN A 85 -5.82 -10.29 0.40
C ASN A 85 -6.00 -8.87 0.99
N TRP A 86 -4.88 -8.27 1.42
CA TRP A 86 -4.85 -7.04 2.20
C TRP A 86 -5.40 -5.85 1.42
N LEU A 87 -4.96 -5.71 0.18
CA LEU A 87 -5.57 -4.85 -0.81
C LEU A 87 -6.12 -5.77 -1.89
N ARG A 88 -7.42 -6.09 -1.82
CA ARG A 88 -8.09 -6.50 -3.06
C ARG A 88 -7.91 -5.35 -4.03
N PRO A 89 -7.55 -5.59 -5.30
CA PRO A 89 -7.85 -4.59 -6.31
C PRO A 89 -9.34 -4.32 -6.15
N SER A 90 -9.68 -3.10 -5.70
CA SER A 90 -11.07 -2.66 -5.67
C SER A 90 -11.62 -3.03 -7.02
N ALA A 91 -12.58 -3.96 -7.07
CA ALA A 91 -13.29 -4.25 -8.30
C ALA A 91 -13.75 -2.89 -8.80
N CYS A 92 -13.10 -2.43 -9.87
CA CYS A 92 -13.36 -1.15 -10.49
C CYS A 92 -14.87 -1.04 -10.56
N GLY A 93 -15.43 -0.01 -9.91
CA GLY A 93 -16.85 0.20 -9.84
C GLY A 93 -17.40 0.02 -11.24
N SER A 94 -18.15 -1.06 -11.44
CA SER A 94 -19.02 -1.14 -12.59
C SER A 94 -20.03 -0.03 -12.35
N SER A 95 -19.73 1.14 -12.91
CA SER A 95 -20.73 2.12 -13.29
C SER A 95 -21.68 1.39 -14.22
N ALA A 96 -22.66 0.69 -13.65
CA ALA A 96 -23.92 0.41 -14.31
C ALA A 96 -24.70 1.74 -14.29
N THR A 97 -24.18 2.73 -15.00
CA THR A 97 -24.94 3.88 -15.47
C THR A 97 -26.09 3.34 -16.31
N GLY A 98 -27.30 3.70 -15.90
CA GLY A 98 -28.53 3.21 -16.50
C GLY A 98 -28.58 3.42 -18.01
N SER A 99 -29.24 2.48 -18.66
CA SER A 99 -29.95 2.74 -19.91
C SER A 99 -31.38 2.26 -19.72
N ALA A 100 -32.29 3.23 -19.70
CA ALA A 100 -33.72 3.00 -19.69
C ALA A 100 -34.15 2.26 -20.96
N PRO A 101 -35.13 1.35 -20.90
CA PRO A 101 -35.87 0.95 -22.08
C PRO A 101 -36.95 2.01 -22.37
N ILE A 102 -36.86 2.63 -23.54
CA ILE A 102 -37.95 3.37 -24.17
C ILE A 102 -38.99 2.36 -24.64
N HIS A 103 -40.25 2.56 -24.27
CA HIS A 103 -41.41 1.95 -24.91
C HIS A 103 -42.48 3.01 -25.16
#